data_AF-A0A1A8P4B7-F1
#
_entry.id   AF-A0A1A8P4B7-F1
#
_cell.length_a   1.000
_cell.length_b   1.000
_cell.length_c   1.000
_cell.angle_alpha   90.00
_cell.angle_beta   90.00
_cell.angle_gamma   90.00
#
_symmetry.space_group_name_H-M   'P 1'
#
loop_
_entity.id
_entity.type
_entity.pdbx_description
1 polymer ?
#
loop_
_entity_poly.entity_id
_entity_poly.type
_entity_poly.pdbx_seq_one_letter_code
_entity_poly.pdbx_strand_id
1 'polypeptide(L)'
;FGKVSAALETLRQSISQEQIGIFDTYFFKALSSKTVSYMATSCVFALGDPFRNAVSSRLSRLFSIFVLPSLSKDVLLSIHSPWMKIWLKE
;
A
#
# COMPACT_ATOMS: atom_id res chain seq x y z
N PHE A 1 -12.97 5.17 17.67
CA PHE A 1 -13.29 4.82 16.27
C PHE A 1 -12.76 5.92 15.38
N GLY A 2 -11.60 5.72 14.76
CA GLY A 2 -10.95 6.73 13.90
C GLY A 2 -11.78 7.01 12.65
N LYS A 3 -11.66 8.24 12.12
CA LYS A 3 -12.30 8.65 10.87
C LYS A 3 -11.83 7.75 9.73
N VAL A 4 -12.72 6.93 9.19
CA VAL A 4 -12.39 6.06 8.04
C VAL A 4 -12.28 6.94 6.81
N SER A 5 -11.15 6.87 6.11
CA SER A 5 -10.95 7.57 4.84
C SER A 5 -11.96 7.04 3.81
N ALA A 6 -12.76 7.93 3.22
CA ALA A 6 -13.72 7.57 2.17
C ALA A 6 -13.01 6.85 1.00
N ALA A 7 -11.82 7.30 0.62
CA ALA A 7 -11.03 6.64 -0.42
C ALA A 7 -10.63 5.19 -0.06
N LEU A 8 -10.26 4.93 1.19
CA LEU A 8 -9.91 3.58 1.64
C LEU A 8 -11.13 2.66 1.73
N GLU A 9 -12.30 3.20 2.09
CA GLU A 9 -13.54 2.43 2.11
C GLU A 9 -14.03 2.11 0.69
N THR A 10 -13.92 3.06 -0.24
CA THR A 10 -14.18 2.82 -1.67
C THR A 10 -13.24 1.76 -2.23
N LEU A 11 -11.95 1.80 -1.88
CA LEU A 11 -10.99 0.74 -2.24
C LEU A 11 -11.40 -0.62 -1.65
N ARG A 12 -11.82 -0.66 -0.39
CA ARG A 12 -12.30 -1.89 0.25
C ARG A 12 -13.51 -2.47 -0.50
N GLN A 13 -14.48 -1.60 -0.85
CA GLN A 13 -15.66 -2.00 -1.60
C GLN A 13 -15.29 -2.52 -2.99
N SER A 14 -14.37 -1.85 -3.70
CA SER A 14 -14.01 -2.27 -5.06
C SER A 14 -13.30 -3.61 -5.11
N ILE A 15 -12.44 -3.90 -4.15
CA ILE A 15 -11.81 -5.23 -4.02
C ILE A 15 -12.85 -6.30 -3.65
N SER A 16 -13.79 -5.98 -2.74
CA SER A 16 -14.77 -6.97 -2.25
C SER A 16 -15.90 -7.27 -3.24
N GLN A 17 -16.32 -6.26 -4.01
CA GLN A 17 -17.47 -6.34 -4.91
C GLN A 17 -17.05 -6.50 -6.37
N GLU A 18 -15.74 -6.45 -6.66
CA GLU A 18 -15.20 -6.40 -8.02
C GLU A 18 -15.89 -5.32 -8.88
N GLN A 19 -16.24 -4.19 -8.27
CA GLN A 19 -17.00 -3.11 -8.89
C GLN A 19 -16.42 -1.76 -8.48
N ILE A 20 -16.39 -0.78 -9.38
CA ILE A 20 -16.08 0.60 -9.04
C ILE A 20 -17.32 1.44 -9.30
N GLY A 21 -17.77 2.17 -8.26
CA GLY A 21 -18.77 3.21 -8.43
C GLY A 21 -18.16 4.39 -9.18
N ILE A 22 -18.76 4.78 -10.32
CA ILE A 22 -18.38 5.98 -11.06
C ILE A 22 -19.25 7.13 -10.52
N PHE A 23 -18.62 8.06 -9.80
CA PHE A 23 -19.31 9.18 -9.15
C PHE A 23 -20.11 10.07 -10.12
N ASP A 24 -19.66 10.18 -11.37
CA ASP A 24 -20.28 11.05 -12.39
C ASP A 24 -21.60 10.48 -12.93
N THR A 25 -21.79 9.16 -12.85
CA THR A 25 -22.92 8.50 -13.52
C THR A 25 -23.82 7.71 -12.57
N TYR A 26 -23.51 7.66 -11.26
CA TYR A 26 -24.20 6.82 -10.26
C TYR A 26 -24.29 5.32 -10.64
N PHE A 27 -23.55 4.89 -11.67
CA PHE A 27 -23.51 3.50 -12.11
C PHE A 27 -22.29 2.78 -11.53
N PHE A 28 -22.48 1.52 -11.17
CA PHE A 28 -21.39 0.62 -10.84
C PHE A 28 -20.86 -0.02 -12.12
N LYS A 29 -19.56 0.14 -12.35
CA LYS A 29 -18.86 -0.59 -13.41
C LYS A 29 -18.24 -1.83 -12.81
N ALA A 30 -18.67 -3.00 -13.29
CA ALA A 30 -18.01 -4.25 -12.96
C ALA A 30 -16.56 -4.22 -13.48
N LEU A 31 -15.63 -4.49 -12.59
CA LEU A 31 -14.28 -4.89 -12.93
C LEU A 31 -14.35 -6.37 -13.26
N SER A 32 -13.90 -6.76 -14.45
CA SER A 32 -13.67 -8.18 -14.68
C SER A 32 -12.62 -8.67 -13.67
N SER A 33 -13.00 -9.65 -12.85
CA SER A 33 -12.22 -10.32 -11.78
C SER A 33 -10.77 -10.69 -12.14
N LYS A 34 -10.40 -10.66 -13.43
CA LYS A 34 -9.07 -11.01 -13.95
C LYS A 34 -8.23 -9.83 -14.45
N THR A 35 -8.71 -8.60 -14.38
CA THR A 35 -8.07 -7.46 -15.05
C THR A 35 -7.29 -6.54 -14.11
N VAL A 36 -7.60 -6.54 -12.81
CA VAL A 36 -7.00 -5.59 -11.86
C VAL A 36 -6.30 -6.33 -10.73
N SER A 37 -5.00 -6.10 -10.59
CA SER A 37 -4.21 -6.51 -9.42
C SER A 37 -3.97 -5.30 -8.53
N TYR A 38 -4.19 -5.45 -7.23
CA TYR A 38 -4.02 -4.38 -6.25
C TYR A 38 -2.71 -4.56 -5.48
N MET A 39 -1.87 -3.52 -5.48
CA MET A 39 -0.66 -3.45 -4.68
C MET A 39 -0.59 -2.09 -4.00
N ALA A 40 -0.26 -2.07 -2.70
CA ALA A 40 -0.17 -0.85 -1.92
C ALA A 40 1.00 -0.93 -0.93
N THR A 41 1.59 0.22 -0.63
CA THR A 41 2.64 0.38 0.38
C THR A 41 2.14 1.28 1.49
N SER A 42 2.42 0.92 2.75
CA SER A 42 2.07 1.73 3.91
C SER A 42 3.17 1.68 4.96
N CYS A 43 3.38 2.78 5.67
CA CYS A 43 4.37 2.85 6.75
C CYS A 43 3.83 2.17 8.01
N VAL A 44 4.60 1.25 8.60
CA VAL A 44 4.21 0.50 9.81
C VAL A 44 3.90 1.43 11.00
N PHE A 45 4.58 2.57 11.10
CA PHE A 45 4.32 3.59 12.13
C PHE A 45 2.90 4.17 12.10
N ALA A 46 2.14 3.98 11.02
CA ALA A 46 0.77 4.45 10.89
C ALA A 46 -0.28 3.43 11.38
N LEU A 47 0.11 2.20 11.76
CA LEU A 47 -0.84 1.19 12.27
C LEU A 47 -1.21 1.39 13.75
N GLY A 48 -0.36 2.07 14.53
CA GLY A 48 -0.55 2.25 15.98
C GLY A 48 -1.02 3.64 16.42
N ASP A 49 -1.05 4.62 15.51
CA ASP A 49 -1.46 5.99 15.81
C ASP A 49 -2.96 6.18 15.53
N PRO A 50 -3.82 6.35 16.56
CA PRO A 50 -5.25 6.53 16.38
C PRO A 50 -5.65 7.85 15.69
N PHE A 51 -4.72 8.79 15.53
CA PHE A 51 -4.95 10.09 14.85
C PHE A 51 -4.55 10.09 13.37
N ARG A 52 -3.81 9.08 12.90
CA ARG A 52 -3.53 8.90 11.47
C ARG A 52 -4.62 8.06 10.82
N ASN A 53 -4.92 8.36 9.55
CA ASN A 53 -5.85 7.60 8.71
C ASN A 53 -5.31 6.17 8.50
N ALA A 54 -5.43 5.34 9.53
CA ALA A 54 -4.92 3.98 9.55
C ALA A 54 -5.74 3.10 8.60
N VAL A 55 -5.05 2.13 7.99
CA VAL A 55 -5.70 1.08 7.19
C VAL A 55 -6.63 0.31 8.13
N SER A 56 -7.92 0.26 7.80
CA SER A 56 -8.89 -0.45 8.64
C SER A 56 -8.59 -1.96 8.62
N SER A 57 -8.90 -2.65 9.73
CA SER A 57 -8.76 -4.11 9.81
C SER A 57 -9.58 -4.86 8.75
N ARG A 58 -10.65 -4.23 8.25
CA ARG A 58 -11.49 -4.76 7.16
C ARG A 58 -10.77 -4.71 5.81
N LEU A 59 -10.04 -3.62 5.55
CA LEU A 59 -9.26 -3.47 4.33
C LEU A 59 -7.99 -4.33 4.38
N SER A 60 -7.30 -4.38 5.51
CA SER A 60 -6.05 -5.15 5.65
C SER A 60 -6.24 -6.64 5.39
N ARG A 61 -7.39 -7.22 5.78
CA ARG A 61 -7.75 -8.63 5.51
C ARG A 61 -7.90 -8.98 4.03
N LEU A 62 -8.03 -7.99 3.14
CA LEU A 62 -8.13 -8.20 1.70
C LEU A 62 -6.75 -8.31 1.02
N PHE A 63 -5.66 -8.04 1.75
CA PHE A 63 -4.30 -8.08 1.22
C PHE A 63 -3.48 -9.19 1.88
N SER A 64 -2.56 -9.77 1.12
CA SER A 64 -1.40 -10.46 1.71
C SER A 64 -0.37 -9.41 2.11
N ILE A 65 -0.12 -9.29 3.41
CA ILE A 65 0.72 -8.22 3.97
C ILE A 65 2.13 -8.76 4.19
N PHE A 66 3.10 -8.10 3.59
CA PHE A 66 4.52 -8.34 3.81
C PHE A 66 5.16 -7.10 4.45
N VAL A 67 5.87 -7.30 5.57
CA VAL A 67 6.58 -6.22 6.27
C VAL A 67 8.06 -6.30 5.90
N LEU A 68 8.56 -5.25 5.26
CA LEU A 68 9.98 -5.13 4.94
C LEU A 68 10.78 -4.87 6.23
N PRO A 69 11.85 -5.65 6.51
CA PRO A 69 12.71 -5.40 7.64
C PRO A 69 13.53 -4.13 7.43
N SER A 70 13.97 -3.52 8.54
CA SER A 70 14.97 -2.45 8.48
C SER A 70 16.30 -3.02 7.96
N LEU A 71 16.93 -2.32 7.02
CA LEU A 71 18.25 -2.69 6.50
C LEU A 71 19.33 -2.35 7.53
N SER A 72 20.26 -3.27 7.78
CA SER A 72 21.43 -2.98 8.60
C SER A 72 22.39 -2.05 7.85
N LYS A 73 23.26 -1.36 8.60
CA LYS A 73 24.32 -0.53 8.01
C LYS A 73 25.22 -1.33 7.10
N ASP A 74 25.57 -2.57 7.48
CA ASP A 74 26.45 -3.44 6.69
C ASP A 74 25.83 -3.81 5.34
N VAL A 75 24.52 -4.09 5.32
CA VAL A 75 23.81 -4.37 4.07
C VAL A 75 23.77 -3.13 3.18
N LEU A 76 23.44 -1.95 3.73
CA LEU A 76 23.47 -0.70 2.99
C LEU A 76 24.86 -0.41 2.41
N LEU A 77 25.91 -0.57 3.20
CA LEU A 77 27.29 -0.40 2.75
C LEU A 77 27.65 -1.41 1.67
N SER A 78 27.20 -2.66 1.76
CA SER A 78 27.46 -3.66 0.71
C SER A 78 26.79 -3.30 -0.62
N ILE A 79 25.58 -2.72 -0.59
CA ILE A 79 24.85 -2.26 -1.78
C ILE A 79 25.53 -1.04 -2.41
N HIS A 80 26.00 -0.10 -1.59
CA HIS A 80 26.50 1.19 -2.07
C HIS A 80 28.03 1.22 -2.28
N SER A 81 28.81 0.33 -1.66
CA SER A 81 30.27 0.29 -1.80
C SER A 81 30.74 0.13 -3.26
N PRO A 82 30.12 -0.71 -4.11
CA PRO A 82 30.49 -0.79 -5.52
C PRO A 82 30.34 0.55 -6.25
N TRP A 83 29.27 1.29 -5.96
CA TRP A 83 29.03 2.62 -6.53
C TRP A 83 30.06 3.63 -6.05
N MET A 84 30.38 3.64 -4.76
CA MET A 84 31.44 4.50 -4.22
C MET A 84 32.80 4.20 -4.84
N LYS A 85 33.12 2.92 -5.10
CA LYS A 85 34.35 2.53 -5.79
C LYS A 85 34.42 3.00 -7.23
N ILE A 86 33.28 3.12 -7.92
CA ILE A 86 33.22 3.70 -9.27
C ILE A 86 33.51 5.19 -9.19
N TRP A 87 32.84 5.91 -8.28
CA TRP A 87 33.04 7.35 -8.07
C TRP A 87 34.47 7.73 -7.68
N LEU A 88 35.16 6.91 -6.87
CA LEU A 88 36.53 7.17 -6.42
C LEU A 88 37.62 6.83 -7.46
N LYS A 89 37.24 6.19 -8.57
CA LYS A 89 38.17 5.87 -9.66
C LYS A 89 38.23 6.94 -10.74
N GLU A 90 37.32 7.91 -10.71
CA GLU A 90 37.42 9.19 -11.42
C GLU A 90 38.18 10.21 -10.57
#